data_AF-A0A2S1STI6-F1
#
_entry.id   AF-A0A2S1STI6-F1
#
_cell.length_a   1.000
_cell.length_b   1.000
_cell.length_c   1.000
_cell.angle_alpha   90.00
_cell.angle_beta   90.00
_cell.angle_gamma   90.00
#
_symmetry.space_group_name_H-M   'P 1'
#
loop_
_entity.id
_entity.type
_entity.pdbx_description
1 polymer ?
#
loop_
_entity_poly.entity_id
_entity_poly.type
_entity_poly.pdbx_seq_one_letter_code
_entity_poly.pdbx_strand_id
1 'polypeptide(L)'
;MAKWTPEHEAPEPLEGPVVATITGGTILWFVLFLVQIPFYGWFAERELDWWVWTCLAGGGLGLIGIWYVRKRDAAIRRTKAARGSG
;
A
#
# COMPACT_ATOMS: atom_id res chain seq x y z
N MET A 1 32.59 16.77 19.61
CA MET A 1 31.42 16.21 18.91
C MET A 1 30.92 17.27 17.94
N ALA A 2 31.17 17.10 16.65
CA ALA A 2 30.77 18.10 15.65
C ALA A 2 29.25 18.08 15.48
N LYS A 3 28.63 19.26 15.57
CA LYS A 3 27.18 19.46 15.50
C LYS A 3 26.77 19.42 14.02
N TRP A 4 26.14 18.32 13.59
CA TRP A 4 25.56 18.23 12.24
C TRP A 4 24.50 19.32 12.08
N THR A 5 24.72 20.23 11.14
CA THR A 5 23.80 21.31 10.78
C THR A 5 23.25 20.99 9.39
N PRO A 6 21.97 20.60 9.25
CA PRO A 6 21.39 20.32 7.95
C PRO A 6 21.34 21.59 7.10
N GLU A 7 22.02 21.55 5.95
CA GLU A 7 22.18 22.68 5.02
C GLU A 7 21.04 22.79 3.99
N HIS A 8 20.12 21.81 3.97
CA HIS A 8 18.91 21.83 3.15
C HIS A 8 17.65 21.95 4.00
N GLU A 9 16.85 22.97 3.71
CA GLU A 9 15.46 23.08 4.17
C GLU A 9 14.72 21.83 3.68
N ALA A 10 13.99 21.16 4.59
CA ALA A 10 13.32 19.92 4.25
C ALA A 10 12.38 20.16 3.07
N PRO A 11 12.52 19.43 1.94
CA PRO A 11 11.63 19.60 0.80
C PRO A 11 10.19 19.37 1.27
N GLU A 12 9.24 20.10 0.68
CA GLU A 12 7.83 19.96 1.04
C GLU A 12 7.42 18.48 1.01
N PRO A 13 6.58 18.02 1.96
CA PRO A 13 6.16 16.63 2.01
C PRO A 13 5.59 16.22 0.65
N LEU A 14 6.20 15.22 0.01
CA LEU A 14 5.71 14.68 -1.24
C LEU A 14 4.31 14.10 -1.00
N GLU A 15 3.27 14.87 -1.33
CA GLU A 15 1.87 14.40 -1.33
C GLU A 15 1.65 13.50 -2.55
N GLY A 16 2.29 12.33 -2.55
CA GLY A 16 2.04 11.28 -3.54
C GLY A 16 0.62 10.71 -3.37
N PRO A 17 0.00 10.16 -4.43
CA PRO A 17 -1.33 9.57 -4.36
C PRO A 17 -1.31 8.22 -3.62
N VAL A 18 -1.11 8.24 -2.30
CA VAL A 18 -0.91 7.05 -1.44
C VAL A 18 -2.07 6.07 -1.57
N VAL A 19 -3.31 6.56 -1.62
CA VAL A 19 -4.50 5.72 -1.81
C VAL A 19 -4.41 4.95 -3.14
N ALA A 20 -4.01 5.62 -4.22
CA ALA A 20 -3.91 5.00 -5.54
C ALA A 20 -2.77 3.97 -5.59
N THR A 21 -1.61 4.28 -5.01
CA THR A 21 -0.46 3.35 -4.96
C THR A 21 -0.79 2.09 -4.18
N ILE A 22 -1.37 2.22 -2.98
CA ILE A 22 -1.76 1.07 -2.17
C ILE A 22 -2.84 0.25 -2.88
N THR A 23 -3.84 0.92 -3.48
CA THR A 23 -4.89 0.22 -4.24
C THR A 23 -4.32 -0.53 -5.44
N GLY A 24 -3.43 0.09 -6.21
CA GLY A 24 -2.77 -0.53 -7.36
C GLY A 24 -1.94 -1.75 -6.98
N GLY A 25 -1.12 -1.63 -5.92
CA GLY A 25 -0.34 -2.75 -5.38
C GLY A 25 -1.22 -3.90 -4.90
N THR A 26 -2.29 -3.61 -4.17
CA THR A 26 -3.25 -4.64 -3.71
C THR A 26 -3.93 -5.34 -4.87
N ILE A 27 -4.40 -4.60 -5.90
CA ILE A 27 -5.02 -5.18 -7.09
C ILE A 27 -4.03 -6.10 -7.80
N LEU A 28 -2.79 -5.65 -8.01
CA LEU A 28 -1.76 -6.44 -8.67
C LEU A 28 -1.54 -7.77 -7.94
N TRP A 29 -1.30 -7.75 -6.63
CA TRP A 29 -1.08 -8.97 -5.84
C TRP A 29 -2.29 -9.88 -5.80
N PHE A 30 -3.49 -9.31 -5.68
CA PHE A 30 -4.73 -10.08 -5.66
C PHE A 30 -5.01 -10.76 -7.02
N VAL A 31 -4.80 -10.04 -8.13
CA VAL A 31 -4.94 -10.60 -9.48
C VAL A 31 -3.90 -11.69 -9.71
N LEU A 32 -2.64 -11.49 -9.32
CA LEU A 32 -1.61 -12.53 -9.39
C LEU A 32 -2.00 -13.77 -8.58
N PHE A 33 -2.58 -13.62 -7.38
CA PHE A 33 -3.11 -14.74 -6.61
C PHE A 33 -4.20 -15.49 -7.38
N LEU A 34 -5.22 -14.77 -7.89
CA LEU A 34 -6.33 -15.38 -8.63
C LEU A 34 -5.87 -16.14 -9.88
N VAL A 35 -4.91 -15.59 -10.63
CA VAL A 35 -4.35 -16.25 -11.81
C VAL A 35 -3.62 -17.54 -11.43
N GLN A 36 -2.97 -17.59 -10.27
CA GLN A 36 -2.21 -18.77 -9.83
C GLN A 36 -3.09 -19.91 -9.31
N ILE A 37 -4.29 -19.64 -8.78
CA ILE A 37 -5.21 -20.68 -8.25
C ILE A 37 -5.43 -21.87 -9.21
N PRO A 38 -5.82 -21.67 -10.49
CA PRO A 38 -6.01 -22.78 -11.43
C PRO A 38 -4.72 -23.55 -11.73
N PHE A 39 -3.55 -22.93 -11.52
CA PHE A 39 -2.23 -23.55 -11.73
C PHE A 39 -1.57 -24.01 -10.43
N TYR A 40 -2.29 -24.06 -9.31
CA TYR A 40 -1.69 -24.35 -8.00
C TYR A 40 -0.87 -25.65 -7.98
N GLY A 41 -1.36 -26.71 -8.66
CA GLY A 41 -0.62 -27.97 -8.79
C GLY A 41 0.75 -27.82 -9.44
N TRP A 42 0.86 -27.01 -10.51
CA TRP A 42 2.12 -26.75 -11.21
C TRP A 42 3.14 -26.04 -10.32
N PHE A 43 2.67 -25.09 -9.48
CA PHE A 43 3.50 -24.38 -8.51
C PHE A 43 3.94 -25.31 -7.37
N ALA A 44 3.03 -26.13 -6.84
CA ALA A 44 3.32 -27.09 -5.77
C ALA A 44 4.34 -28.16 -6.21
N GLU A 45 4.23 -28.68 -7.43
CA GLU A 45 5.19 -29.63 -8.01
C GLU A 45 6.60 -29.04 -8.15
N ARG A 46 6.73 -27.71 -8.20
CA ARG A 46 8.01 -26.99 -8.40
C ARG A 46 8.54 -26.35 -7.12
N GLU A 47 7.90 -26.62 -5.97
CA GLU A 47 8.25 -25.98 -4.68
C GLU A 47 8.18 -24.44 -4.76
N LEU A 48 7.29 -23.93 -5.62
CA LEU A 48 7.01 -22.50 -5.81
C LEU A 48 5.67 -22.10 -5.20
N ASP A 49 5.04 -22.96 -4.40
CA ASP A 49 3.78 -22.66 -3.71
C ASP A 49 3.91 -21.44 -2.76
N TRP A 50 5.12 -21.16 -2.27
CA TRP A 50 5.42 -19.94 -1.51
C TRP A 50 5.08 -18.64 -2.27
N TRP A 51 5.15 -18.63 -3.60
CA TRP A 51 4.72 -17.48 -4.42
C TRP A 51 3.21 -17.24 -4.31
N VAL A 52 2.42 -18.32 -4.31
CA VAL A 52 0.96 -18.27 -4.16
C VAL A 52 0.60 -17.68 -2.79
N TRP A 53 1.25 -18.16 -1.74
CA TRP A 53 1.06 -17.66 -0.38
C TRP A 53 1.52 -16.21 -0.22
N THR A 54 2.59 -15.80 -0.90
CA THR A 54 3.06 -14.41 -0.93
C THR A 54 2.02 -13.50 -1.59
N CYS A 55 1.45 -13.89 -2.72
CA CYS A 55 0.39 -13.13 -3.37
C CYS A 55 -0.88 -13.07 -2.51
N LEU A 56 -1.23 -14.16 -1.82
CA LEU A 56 -2.36 -14.19 -0.88
C LEU A 56 -2.12 -13.23 0.29
N ALA A 57 -0.93 -13.27 0.90
CA ALA A 57 -0.56 -12.37 1.99
C ALA A 57 -0.55 -10.90 1.54
N GLY A 58 0.03 -10.62 0.37
CA GLY A 58 0.06 -9.28 -0.22
C GLY A 58 -1.34 -8.74 -0.54
N GLY A 59 -2.19 -9.55 -1.17
CA GLY A 59 -3.59 -9.21 -1.44
C GLY A 59 -4.39 -9.01 -0.15
N GLY A 60 -4.27 -9.94 0.81
CA GLY A 60 -4.98 -9.90 2.09
C GLY A 60 -4.59 -8.68 2.95
N LEU A 61 -3.29 -8.45 3.14
CA LEU A 61 -2.79 -7.27 3.86
C LEU A 61 -3.12 -5.97 3.11
N GLY A 62 -3.09 -6.01 1.77
CA GLY A 62 -3.45 -4.89 0.92
C GLY A 62 -4.90 -4.42 1.09
N LEU A 63 -5.86 -5.34 1.27
CA LEU A 63 -7.26 -5.00 1.54
C LEU A 63 -7.42 -4.24 2.87
N ILE A 64 -6.70 -4.67 3.90
CA ILE A 64 -6.65 -3.99 5.21
C ILE A 64 -6.01 -2.60 5.06
N GLY A 65 -4.91 -2.51 4.28
CA GLY A 65 -4.24 -1.26 3.97
C GLY A 65 -5.14 -0.24 3.27
N ILE A 66 -5.93 -0.66 2.28
CA ILE A 66 -6.89 0.21 1.59
C ILE A 66 -7.90 0.80 2.57
N TRP A 67 -8.48 -0.02 3.45
CA TRP A 67 -9.41 0.47 4.46
C TRP A 67 -8.76 1.53 5.37
N TYR A 68 -7.54 1.26 5.83
CA TYR A 68 -6.80 2.17 6.70
C TYR A 68 -6.51 3.52 6.01
N VAL A 69 -5.94 3.49 4.80
CA VAL A 69 -5.56 4.73 4.09
C VAL A 69 -6.80 5.54 3.70
N ARG A 70 -7.90 4.90 3.30
CA ARG A 70 -9.18 5.60 3.03
C ARG A 70 -9.76 6.26 4.27
N LYS A 71 -9.71 5.59 5.43
CA LYS A 71 -10.17 6.17 6.70
C LYS A 71 -9.30 7.37 7.10
N ARG A 72 -7.98 7.26 6.94
CA ARG A 72 -7.04 8.35 7.19
C ARG A 72 -7.30 9.56 6.29
N ASP A 73 -7.46 9.33 4.99
CA ASP A 73 -7.74 10.38 4.01
C ASP A 73 -9.07 11.10 4.31
N ALA A 74 -10.12 10.34 4.66
CA ALA A 74 -11.40 10.91 5.08
C ALA A 74 -11.28 11.79 6.33
N ALA A 75 -10.46 11.41 7.32
CA ALA A 75 -10.21 12.22 8.51
C ALA A 75 -9.47 13.52 8.17
N ILE A 76 -8.43 13.45 7.34
CA ILE A 76 -7.66 14.63 6.91
C ILE A 76 -8.56 15.61 6.14
N ARG A 77 -9.38 15.11 5.21
CA ARG A 77 -10.33 15.94 4.45
C ARG A 77 -11.35 16.65 5.35
N ARG A 78 -11.83 16.01 6.42
CA ARG A 78 -12.74 16.63 7.40
C ARG A 78 -12.06 17.79 8.15
N THR A 79 -10.83 17.61 8.60
CA THR A 79 -10.07 18.67 9.28
C THR A 79 -9.75 19.84 8.34
N LYS A 80 -9.38 19.56 7.08
CA LYS A 80 -9.16 20.60 6.06
C LYS A 80 -10.44 21.40 5.81
N ALA A 81 -11.59 20.74 5.70
CA ALA A 81 -12.89 21.41 5.52
C ALA A 81 -13.25 22.32 6.70
N ALA A 82 -13.07 21.86 7.95
CA ALA A 82 -13.37 22.65 9.15
C ALA A 82 -12.49 23.91 9.30
N ARG A 83 -11.25 23.88 8.79
CA ARG A 83 -10.33 25.03 8.80
C ARG A 83 -10.58 26.05 7.69
N GLY A 84 -11.19 25.63 6.57
CA GLY A 84 -11.51 26.54 5.46
C GLY A 84 -12.86 27.25 5.57
N SER A 85 -13.68 26.88 6.56
CA SER A 85 -15.00 27.45 6.82
C SER A 85 -15.04 28.43 8.02
N GLY A 86 -13.88 28.89 8.48
CA GLY A 86 -13.73 29.99 9.44
C GLY A 86 -13.03 31.17 8.78
#